data_AF-A0A3D0UQC9-F1
#
_entry.id   AF-A0A3D0UQC9-F1
#
_cell.length_a   1.000
_cell.length_b   1.000
_cell.length_c   1.000
_cell.angle_alpha   90.00
_cell.angle_beta   90.00
_cell.angle_gamma   90.00
#
_symmetry.space_group_name_H-M   'P 1'
#
loop_
_entity.id
_entity.type
_entity.pdbx_description
1 polymer ?
#
loop_
_entity_poly.entity_id
_entity_poly.type
_entity_poly.pdbx_seq_one_letter_code
_entity_poly.pdbx_strand_id
1 'polypeptide(L)'
;LEELLHTNTPIARYLRWSAQYLADQGLEAKLEIAQGVDSDEIMREALQGGYDLLVIGASAARGIFGRIFTEQVTPHVVERSPCSVLVVR
;
A
#
# COMPACT_ATOMS: atom_id res chain seq x y z
N LEU A 1 -10.39 -4.44 9.20
CA LEU A 1 -8.93 -4.39 9.53
C LEU A 1 -8.62 -5.13 10.82
N GLU A 2 -9.25 -4.75 11.94
CA GLU A 2 -8.98 -5.35 13.25
C GLU A 2 -9.12 -6.88 13.25
N GLU A 3 -10.20 -7.43 12.70
CA GLU A 3 -10.37 -8.88 12.55
C GLU A 3 -9.23 -9.53 11.76
N LEU A 4 -8.80 -8.91 10.65
CA LEU A 4 -7.70 -9.42 9.83
C LEU A 4 -6.39 -9.45 10.64
N LEU A 5 -6.11 -8.40 11.40
CA LEU A 5 -4.91 -8.29 12.23
C LEU A 5 -4.85 -9.35 13.35
N HIS A 6 -5.96 -9.98 13.72
CA HIS A 6 -5.97 -11.11 14.67
C HIS A 6 -5.72 -12.47 13.99
N THR A 7 -5.76 -12.54 12.66
CA THR A 7 -5.50 -13.79 11.94
C THR A 7 -4.01 -14.12 11.81
N ASN A 8 -3.71 -15.38 11.53
CA ASN A 8 -2.36 -15.86 11.19
C ASN A 8 -2.09 -15.96 9.68
N THR A 9 -2.88 -15.24 8.88
CA THR A 9 -2.66 -15.18 7.44
C THR A 9 -1.32 -14.49 7.10
N PRO A 10 -0.70 -14.80 5.95
CA PRO A 10 0.54 -14.13 5.52
C PRO A 10 0.42 -12.60 5.49
N ILE A 11 -0.71 -12.07 5.01
CA ILE A 11 -0.97 -10.62 4.93
C ILE A 11 -1.05 -9.98 6.33
N ALA A 12 -1.75 -10.61 7.28
CA ALA A 12 -1.86 -10.09 8.64
C ALA A 12 -0.52 -10.07 9.36
N ARG A 13 0.29 -11.13 9.20
CA ARG A 13 1.66 -11.17 9.71
C ARG A 13 2.53 -10.06 9.13
N TYR A 14 2.45 -9.84 7.82
CA TYR A 14 3.23 -8.79 7.15
C TYR A 14 2.84 -7.39 7.64
N LEU A 15 1.53 -7.09 7.73
CA LEU A 15 1.04 -5.80 8.21
C LEU A 15 1.46 -5.53 9.67
N ARG A 16 1.33 -6.52 10.57
CA ARG A 16 1.78 -6.38 11.96
C ARG A 16 3.29 -6.16 12.05
N TRP A 17 4.07 -6.93 11.30
CA TRP A 17 5.53 -6.79 11.27
C TRP A 17 5.95 -5.41 10.77
N SER A 18 5.37 -4.92 9.67
CA SER A 18 5.68 -3.59 9.12
C SER A 18 5.31 -2.46 10.08
N ALA A 19 4.14 -2.53 10.73
CA ALA A 19 3.74 -1.54 11.73
C ALA A 19 4.68 -1.52 12.93
N GLN A 20 5.07 -2.69 13.43
CA GLN A 20 6.05 -2.80 14.53
C GLN A 20 7.41 -2.26 14.10
N TYR A 21 7.88 -2.59 12.90
CA TYR A 21 9.15 -2.11 12.38
C TYR A 21 9.19 -0.57 12.32
N LEU A 22 8.12 0.08 11.85
CA LEU A 22 8.01 1.54 11.83
C LEU A 22 7.98 2.13 13.25
N ALA A 23 7.22 1.50 14.15
CA ALA A 23 7.17 1.93 15.56
C ALA A 23 8.55 1.83 16.25
N ASP A 24 9.33 0.78 15.96
CA ASP A 24 10.69 0.61 16.47
C ASP A 24 11.66 1.68 15.94
N GLN A 25 11.34 2.29 14.78
CA GLN A 25 12.06 3.45 14.24
C GLN A 25 11.51 4.80 14.77
N GLY A 26 10.53 4.79 15.67
CA GLY A 26 9.90 6.00 16.19
C GLY A 26 8.96 6.69 15.21
N LEU A 27 8.47 5.97 14.19
CA LEU A 27 7.54 6.48 13.18
C LEU A 27 6.10 6.08 13.53
N GLU A 28 5.19 7.05 13.48
CA GLU A 28 3.76 6.77 13.58
C GLU A 28 3.26 6.17 12.27
N ALA A 29 2.54 5.05 12.36
CA ALA A 29 2.00 4.34 11.22
C ALA A 29 0.51 4.07 11.40
N LYS A 30 -0.28 4.45 10.40
CA LYS A 30 -1.70 4.11 10.31
C LYS A 30 -1.87 2.99 9.29
N LEU A 31 -2.49 1.89 9.70
CA LEU A 31 -2.87 0.81 8.79
C LEU A 31 -4.29 1.05 8.29
N GLU A 32 -4.49 0.94 6.98
CA GLU A 32 -5.79 1.05 6.33
C GLU A 32 -5.97 -0.11 5.35
N ILE A 33 -7.20 -0.60 5.22
CA ILE A 33 -7.58 -1.59 4.20
C ILE A 33 -8.76 -1.01 3.45
N ALA A 34 -8.55 -0.77 2.16
CA ALA A 34 -9.60 -0.39 1.24
C ALA A 34 -10.13 -1.62 0.50
N GLN A 35 -11.39 -1.54 0.06
CA GLN A 35 -11.99 -2.53 -0.83
C GLN A 35 -12.41 -1.82 -2.12
N GLY A 36 -11.94 -2.31 -3.26
CA GLY A 36 -12.22 -1.69 -4.55
C GLY A 36 -11.13 -2.00 -5.58
N VAL A 37 -11.08 -1.19 -6.63
CA VAL A 37 -9.97 -1.21 -7.58
C VAL A 37 -8.78 -0.50 -6.94
N ASP A 38 -7.63 -1.18 -6.85
CA ASP A 38 -6.45 -0.69 -6.15
C ASP A 38 -6.05 0.74 -6.53
N SER A 39 -6.02 1.06 -7.84
CA SER A 39 -5.68 2.40 -8.32
C SER A 39 -6.65 3.46 -7.83
N ASP A 40 -7.94 3.17 -7.84
CA ASP A 40 -8.97 4.16 -7.51
C ASP A 40 -8.97 4.44 -6.01
N GLU A 41 -8.80 3.41 -5.19
CA GLU A 41 -8.72 3.56 -3.73
C GLU A 41 -7.42 4.24 -3.28
N ILE A 42 -6.28 3.91 -3.89
CA ILE A 42 -5.01 4.62 -3.64
C ILE A 42 -5.16 6.09 -4.01
N MET A 43 -5.77 6.39 -5.15
CA MET A 43 -6.00 7.76 -5.60
C MET A 43 -6.98 8.52 -4.70
N ARG A 44 -8.08 7.88 -4.27
CA ARG A 44 -9.04 8.45 -3.33
C ARG A 44 -8.37 8.82 -2.02
N GLU A 45 -7.57 7.91 -1.47
CA GLU A 45 -6.82 8.15 -0.23
C GLU A 45 -5.78 9.26 -0.40
N ALA A 46 -5.01 9.24 -1.49
CA ALA A 46 -4.02 10.28 -1.79
C ALA A 46 -4.64 11.68 -1.89
N LEU A 47 -5.84 11.79 -2.50
CA LEU A 47 -6.57 13.05 -2.64
C LEU A 47 -7.17 13.55 -1.32
N GLN A 48 -7.57 12.65 -0.43
CA GLN A 48 -8.26 13.00 0.82
C GLN A 48 -7.30 13.23 1.99
N GLY A 49 -6.17 12.51 2.02
CA GLY A 49 -5.26 12.50 3.17
C GLY A 49 -4.22 13.63 3.19
N GLY A 50 -4.09 14.41 2.11
CA GLY A 50 -3.16 15.55 2.07
C GLY A 50 -1.68 15.15 2.12
N TYR A 51 -1.34 13.96 1.60
CA TYR A 51 0.03 13.45 1.56
C TYR A 51 0.89 14.24 0.55
N ASP A 52 2.18 14.35 0.84
CA ASP A 52 3.19 14.97 -0.03
C ASP A 52 3.98 13.95 -0.86
N LEU A 53 4.01 12.69 -0.41
CA LEU A 53 4.68 11.58 -1.06
C LEU A 53 3.89 10.26 -0.97
N LEU A 54 3.67 9.64 -2.12
CA LEU A 54 3.17 8.28 -2.24
C LEU A 54 4.32 7.32 -2.59
N VAL A 55 4.55 6.31 -1.76
CA VAL A 55 5.58 5.29 -1.98
C VAL A 55 4.94 3.96 -2.39
N ILE A 56 5.36 3.42 -3.52
CA ILE A 56 4.88 2.12 -4.02
C ILE A 56 6.04 1.21 -4.44
N GLY A 57 5.91 -0.08 -4.18
CA GLY A 57 6.86 -1.08 -4.66
C GLY A 57 6.68 -1.33 -6.16
N ALA A 58 7.79 -1.46 -6.88
CA ALA A 58 7.81 -1.87 -8.28
C ALA A 58 7.46 -3.36 -8.37
N SER A 59 6.20 -3.69 -8.64
CA SER A 59 5.82 -5.08 -8.86
C SER A 59 6.34 -5.55 -10.21
N ALA A 60 7.38 -6.40 -10.22
CA ALA A 60 7.64 -7.30 -11.34
C ALA A 60 6.88 -8.59 -11.06
N ALA A 61 5.85 -8.89 -11.85
CA ALA A 61 4.98 -10.06 -11.70
C ALA A 61 5.78 -11.38 -11.59
N ARG A 62 6.16 -11.79 -10.37
CA ARG A 62 6.75 -13.10 -10.08
C ARG A 62 6.26 -13.59 -8.73
N GLY A 63 5.15 -14.33 -8.74
CA GLY A 63 4.66 -15.07 -7.57
C GLY A 63 3.17 -15.37 -7.61
N ILE A 64 2.73 -16.36 -6.82
CA ILE A 64 1.34 -16.85 -6.75
C ILE A 64 0.39 -15.78 -6.20
N PHE A 65 0.90 -14.79 -5.46
CA PHE A 65 0.19 -13.58 -5.00
C PHE A 65 0.43 -12.35 -5.91
N GLY A 66 1.29 -12.46 -6.93
CA GLY A 66 1.65 -11.39 -7.87
C GLY A 66 0.61 -11.11 -8.96
N ARG A 67 -0.61 -11.67 -8.83
CA ARG A 67 -1.73 -11.45 -9.76
C ARG A 67 -2.69 -10.33 -9.33
N ILE A 68 -2.53 -9.75 -8.14
CA ILE A 68 -3.44 -8.67 -7.69
C ILE A 68 -2.93 -7.30 -8.14
N PHE A 69 -1.61 -7.11 -8.24
CA PHE A 69 -1.00 -5.89 -8.79
C PHE A 69 -0.56 -6.11 -10.24
N THR A 70 -1.51 -6.41 -11.12
CA THR A 70 -1.28 -6.53 -12.57
C THR A 70 -1.14 -5.15 -13.20
N GLU A 71 0.09 -4.80 -13.60
CA GLU A 71 0.50 -3.91 -14.72
C GLU A 71 -0.06 -2.48 -14.87
N GLN A 72 -1.18 -2.09 -14.25
CA GLN A 72 -1.86 -0.83 -14.51
C GLN A 72 -1.90 0.14 -13.31
N VAL A 73 -1.63 -0.32 -12.08
CA VAL A 73 -1.68 0.56 -10.90
C VAL A 73 -0.57 1.60 -10.94
N THR A 74 0.69 1.19 -11.16
CA THR A 74 1.82 2.13 -11.18
C THR A 74 1.69 3.21 -12.25
N PRO A 75 1.39 2.91 -13.53
CA PRO A 75 1.19 3.96 -14.54
C PRO A 75 0.01 4.89 -14.21
N HIS A 76 -1.15 4.36 -13.80
CA HIS A 76 -2.31 5.20 -13.49
C HIS A 76 -2.12 6.07 -12.26
N VAL A 77 -1.44 5.56 -11.23
CA VAL A 77 -1.12 6.31 -10.02
C VAL A 77 -0.10 7.41 -10.33
N VAL A 78 0.96 7.11 -11.08
CA VAL A 78 1.98 8.12 -11.44
C VAL A 78 1.40 9.26 -12.28
N GLU A 79 0.51 8.96 -13.23
CA GLU A 79 -0.10 9.98 -14.09
C GLU A 79 -1.09 10.90 -13.37
N ARG A 80 -1.78 10.39 -12.34
CA ARG A 80 -2.93 11.08 -11.73
C ARG A 80 -2.70 11.49 -10.28
N SER A 81 -1.61 11.06 -9.65
CA SER A 81 -1.33 11.33 -8.23
C SER A 81 -1.39 12.84 -7.94
N PRO A 82 -2.09 13.25 -6.85
CA PRO A 82 -2.06 14.65 -6.41
C PRO A 82 -0.73 15.06 -5.78
N CYS A 83 0.19 14.09 -5.56
CA CYS A 83 1.46 14.28 -4.87
C CYS A 83 2.60 13.52 -5.58
N SER A 84 3.83 13.71 -5.09
CA SER A 84 5.00 13.03 -5.64
C SER A 84 4.88 11.51 -5.49
N VAL A 85 5.36 10.73 -6.46
CA VAL A 85 5.33 9.26 -6.40
C VAL A 85 6.75 8.71 -6.43
N LEU A 86 7.12 7.91 -5.41
CA LEU A 86 8.38 7.16 -5.36
C LEU A 86 8.11 5.68 -5.61
N VAL A 87 8.68 5.16 -6.70
CA VAL A 87 8.63 3.75 -7.06
C VAL A 87 9.93 3.07 -6.62
N VAL A 88 9.85 2.14 -5.67
CA VAL A 88 11.01 1.45 -5.08
C VAL A 88 11.17 0.05 -5.70
N ARG A 89 12.38 -0.33 -6.12
CA ARG A 89 12.69 -1.66 -6.70
C ARG A 89 13.46 -2.55 -5.74
#